data_AF-A0A1D5Q0N4-F1
#
_entry.id   AF-A0A1D5Q0N4-F1
#
_cell.length_a   1.000
_cell.length_b   1.000
_cell.length_c   1.000
_cell.angle_alpha   90.00
_cell.angle_beta   90.00
_cell.angle_gamma   90.00
#
_symmetry.space_group_name_H-M   'P 1'
#
loop_
_entity.id
_entity.type
_entity.pdbx_description
1 polymer ?
#
loop_
_entity_poly.entity_id
_entity_poly.type
_entity_poly.pdbx_seq_one_letter_code
_entity_poly.pdbx_strand_id
1 'polypeptide(L)'
;MMPQLQFKDAFWCRDFTAHTGYEVLLQRLLDGRKMCKDMEELLRQRAQAEERYGKELVQIARKAGGQTEINSLRASFDSLKQQMENVGSSHIQLALTLREELRSLEEFRERQKEQRKKYEAVMDRVQKSKLSLYKKAMESKKTYEQKCRDADDAEQAFERISANGHQKQVEKSQNKAKQCKDSAAEAERVYRQSITQLEKVRAEWEQEHRTTCEAFQLQEFDRLTILRNALWVHSNQLSMQCVKDDELYEEVRLTLEGCSIDADIDGFIQAKSTGTEPPAPVPYQNYYDREVTPLASSPSVQPSCGMIKRFSGLLHGSPKTTSLAASAASTETLTPTPERNEGVYAAIAVQEMQGNPASPAQEYRALYDYTAQVRPPHPKPTCATSPAPERSLPHSVPRILISPGGFTHLRASSPAQEGTCARELCPH
;
A
#
# COMPACT_ATOMS: atom_id res chain seq x y z
N MET A 1 22.83 24.94 14.34
CA MET A 1 21.53 24.20 14.31
C MET A 1 20.46 25.13 14.83
N MET A 2 19.40 25.38 14.06
CA MET A 2 18.22 26.09 14.58
C MET A 2 17.55 25.21 15.64
N PRO A 3 17.10 25.76 16.79
CA PRO A 3 16.41 24.98 17.80
C PRO A 3 15.11 24.39 17.25
N GLN A 4 14.79 23.16 17.64
CA GLN A 4 13.59 22.47 17.21
C GLN A 4 12.35 23.11 17.87
N LEU A 5 11.39 23.53 17.05
CA LEU A 5 10.15 24.14 17.52
C LEU A 5 9.27 23.09 18.23
N GLN A 6 8.66 23.49 19.36
CA GLN A 6 7.76 22.64 20.14
C GLN A 6 6.37 23.24 20.24
N PHE A 7 5.35 22.39 20.28
CA PHE A 7 3.96 22.84 20.41
C PHE A 7 3.74 23.61 21.71
N LYS A 8 4.36 23.16 22.80
CA LYS A 8 4.23 23.80 24.12
C LYS A 8 4.79 25.23 24.16
N ASP A 9 5.61 25.63 23.20
CA ASP A 9 6.23 26.96 23.15
C ASP A 9 5.47 27.93 22.23
N ALA A 10 4.65 27.41 21.32
CA ALA A 10 4.03 28.20 20.24
C ALA A 10 2.50 28.31 20.32
N PHE A 11 1.82 27.39 21.00
CA PHE A 11 0.35 27.31 21.00
C PHE A 11 -0.28 27.87 22.28
N TRP A 12 0.06 29.11 22.62
CA TRP A 12 -0.51 29.85 23.75
C TRP A 12 -1.64 30.80 23.28
N CYS A 13 -2.48 31.24 24.23
CA CYS A 13 -3.45 32.31 24.00
C CYS A 13 -3.26 33.43 25.03
N ARG A 14 -3.32 34.69 24.58
CA ARG A 14 -3.19 35.86 25.47
C ARG A 14 -4.47 36.13 26.26
N ASP A 15 -5.63 35.80 25.71
CA ASP A 15 -6.90 35.95 26.39
C ASP A 15 -7.06 34.82 27.42
N PHE A 16 -7.24 35.19 28.69
CA PHE A 16 -7.39 34.27 29.81
C PHE A 16 -8.59 33.33 29.62
N THR A 17 -9.65 33.82 28.98
CA THR A 17 -10.91 33.09 28.79
C THR A 17 -10.89 32.17 27.57
N ALA A 18 -9.94 32.38 26.66
CA ALA A 18 -9.79 31.55 25.47
C ALA A 18 -8.78 30.41 25.70
N HIS A 19 -8.81 29.44 24.77
CA HIS A 19 -7.82 28.36 24.68
C HIS A 19 -7.55 27.95 23.22
N THR A 20 -7.58 28.90 22.30
CA THR A 20 -7.49 28.66 20.84
C THR A 20 -6.27 27.86 20.42
N GLY A 21 -5.14 27.99 21.12
CA GLY A 21 -3.95 27.17 20.86
C GLY A 21 -4.23 25.67 20.98
N TYR A 22 -4.98 25.26 22.01
CA TYR A 22 -5.43 23.88 22.18
C TYR A 22 -6.40 23.45 21.07
N GLU A 23 -7.36 24.31 20.71
CA GLU A 23 -8.35 24.01 19.66
C GLU A 23 -7.70 23.76 18.30
N VAL A 24 -6.70 24.59 17.94
CA VAL A 24 -5.93 24.43 16.69
C VAL A 24 -5.19 23.08 16.67
N LEU A 25 -4.55 22.71 17.79
CA LEU A 25 -3.86 21.41 17.88
C LEU A 25 -4.83 20.24 17.85
N LEU A 26 -5.98 20.34 18.53
CA LEU A 26 -7.02 19.32 18.50
C LEU A 26 -7.53 19.12 17.07
N GLN A 27 -7.81 20.20 16.36
CA GLN A 27 -8.24 20.14 14.96
C GLN A 27 -7.18 19.47 14.08
N ARG A 28 -5.89 19.78 14.27
CA ARG A 28 -4.80 19.13 13.54
C ARG A 28 -4.79 17.61 13.73
N LEU A 29 -5.02 17.12 14.95
CA LEU A 29 -5.11 15.68 15.24
C LEU A 29 -6.36 15.03 14.62
N LEU A 30 -7.48 15.76 14.56
CA LEU A 30 -8.70 15.30 13.88
C LEU A 30 -8.49 15.17 12.37
N ASP A 31 -7.83 16.15 11.75
CA ASP A 31 -7.45 16.11 10.34
C ASP A 31 -6.46 14.97 10.07
N GLY A 32 -5.48 14.77 10.96
CA GLY A 32 -4.55 13.65 10.90
C GLY A 32 -5.27 12.30 10.92
N ARG A 33 -6.30 12.15 11.77
CA ARG A 33 -7.13 10.94 11.81
C ARG A 33 -7.92 10.73 10.52
N LYS A 34 -8.44 11.80 9.91
CA LYS A 34 -9.12 11.75 8.62
C LYS A 34 -8.17 11.22 7.54
N MET A 35 -6.94 11.73 7.49
CA MET A 35 -5.91 11.26 6.55
C MET A 35 -5.61 9.76 6.71
N CYS A 36 -5.54 9.24 7.95
CA CYS A 36 -5.41 7.80 8.16
C CYS A 36 -6.57 7.01 7.53
N LYS A 37 -7.81 7.49 7.69
CA LYS A 37 -8.99 6.86 7.09
C LYS A 37 -8.97 6.91 5.56
N ASP A 38 -8.49 8.00 4.97
CA ASP A 38 -8.34 8.12 3.52
C ASP A 38 -7.30 7.12 2.98
N MET A 39 -6.17 6.94 3.69
CA MET A 39 -5.16 5.93 3.36
C MET A 39 -5.68 4.49 3.51
N GLU A 40 -6.47 4.21 4.54
CA GLU A 40 -7.14 2.91 4.70
C GLU A 40 -8.07 2.59 3.52
N GLU A 41 -8.85 3.56 3.05
CA GLU A 41 -9.72 3.36 1.89
C GLU A 41 -8.92 3.08 0.62
N LEU A 42 -7.81 3.79 0.42
CA LEU A 42 -6.89 3.52 -0.69
C LEU A 42 -6.38 2.08 -0.65
N LEU A 43 -5.86 1.61 0.50
CA LEU A 43 -5.35 0.25 0.65
C LEU A 43 -6.45 -0.80 0.45
N ARG A 44 -7.66 -0.54 0.96
CA ARG A 44 -8.82 -1.42 0.80
C ARG A 44 -9.21 -1.61 -0.67
N GLN A 45 -9.33 -0.50 -1.41
CA GLN A 45 -9.65 -0.53 -2.83
C GLN A 45 -8.54 -1.22 -3.64
N ARG A 46 -7.28 -0.95 -3.30
CA ARG A 46 -6.14 -1.59 -3.94
C ARG A 46 -6.13 -3.10 -3.72
N ALA A 47 -6.28 -3.56 -2.48
CA ALA A 47 -6.36 -4.98 -2.17
C ALA A 47 -7.52 -5.69 -2.90
N GLN A 48 -8.68 -5.04 -3.01
CA GLN A 48 -9.82 -5.58 -3.76
C GLN A 48 -9.50 -5.71 -5.26
N ALA A 49 -8.80 -4.74 -5.85
CA ALA A 49 -8.40 -4.79 -7.25
C ALA A 49 -7.42 -5.95 -7.51
N GLU A 50 -6.39 -6.07 -6.67
CA GLU A 50 -5.39 -7.15 -6.76
C GLU A 50 -6.03 -8.55 -6.62
N GLU A 51 -6.96 -8.72 -5.67
CA GLU A 51 -7.66 -9.99 -5.49
C GLU A 51 -8.52 -10.35 -6.70
N ARG A 52 -9.26 -9.37 -7.26
CA ARG A 52 -10.08 -9.61 -8.46
C ARG A 52 -9.21 -10.01 -9.64
N TYR A 53 -8.12 -9.28 -9.86
CA TYR A 53 -7.17 -9.56 -10.94
C TYR A 53 -6.59 -10.96 -10.81
N GLY A 54 -6.06 -11.30 -9.62
CA GLY A 54 -5.46 -12.61 -9.39
C GLY A 54 -6.45 -13.77 -9.54
N LYS A 55 -7.70 -13.61 -9.06
CA LYS A 55 -8.75 -14.62 -9.25
C LYS A 55 -9.11 -14.82 -10.72
N GLU A 56 -9.19 -13.75 -11.50
CA GLU A 56 -9.52 -13.86 -12.93
C GLU A 56 -8.39 -14.53 -13.71
N LEU A 57 -7.12 -14.23 -13.41
CA LEU A 57 -5.97 -14.92 -14.01
C LEU A 57 -6.00 -16.43 -13.75
N VAL A 58 -6.21 -16.85 -12.49
CA VAL A 58 -6.34 -18.27 -12.14
C VAL A 58 -7.50 -18.92 -12.89
N GLN A 59 -8.63 -18.22 -13.00
CA GLN A 59 -9.79 -18.71 -13.75
C GLN A 59 -9.50 -18.89 -15.25
N ILE A 60 -8.82 -17.93 -15.87
CA ILE A 60 -8.43 -17.98 -17.28
C ILE A 60 -7.49 -19.17 -17.51
N ALA A 61 -6.43 -19.31 -16.70
CA ALA A 61 -5.46 -20.40 -16.80
C ALA A 61 -6.12 -21.79 -16.73
N ARG A 62 -7.08 -21.97 -15.82
CA ARG A 62 -7.79 -23.25 -15.64
C ARG A 62 -8.81 -23.56 -16.74
N LYS A 63 -9.42 -22.54 -17.34
CA LYS A 63 -10.39 -22.69 -18.43
C LYS A 63 -9.72 -22.78 -19.81
N ALA A 64 -8.44 -22.41 -19.91
CA ALA A 64 -7.71 -22.48 -21.17
C ALA A 64 -7.64 -23.93 -21.69
N GLY A 65 -7.83 -24.08 -23.00
CA GLY A 65 -7.83 -25.36 -23.70
C GLY A 65 -6.44 -25.97 -23.86
N GLY A 66 -6.13 -26.42 -25.08
CA GLY A 66 -4.81 -26.93 -25.46
C GLY A 66 -4.60 -28.44 -25.23
N GLN A 67 -5.62 -29.17 -24.79
CA GLN A 67 -5.53 -30.63 -24.56
C GLN A 67 -5.35 -31.43 -25.85
N THR A 68 -5.69 -30.83 -27.00
CA THR A 68 -5.52 -31.43 -28.33
C THR A 68 -4.10 -31.30 -28.85
N GLU A 69 -3.33 -30.34 -28.33
CA GLU A 69 -1.94 -30.14 -28.76
C GLU A 69 -1.06 -31.26 -28.21
N ILE A 70 0.07 -31.53 -28.86
CA ILE A 70 0.99 -32.61 -28.50
C ILE A 70 2.44 -32.12 -28.36
N ASN A 71 3.31 -33.03 -27.89
CA ASN A 71 4.76 -32.87 -27.87
C ASN A 71 5.25 -31.57 -27.20
N SER A 72 6.34 -30.96 -27.69
CA SER A 72 7.04 -29.86 -27.01
C SER A 72 6.25 -28.54 -27.04
N LEU A 73 5.44 -28.30 -28.08
CA LEU A 73 4.53 -27.16 -28.11
C LEU A 73 3.45 -27.26 -27.03
N ARG A 74 2.88 -28.45 -26.81
CA ARG A 74 1.94 -28.69 -25.70
C ARG A 74 2.58 -28.37 -24.35
N ALA A 75 3.81 -28.86 -24.11
CA ALA A 75 4.53 -28.60 -22.87
C ALA A 75 4.74 -27.09 -22.65
N SER A 76 5.07 -26.35 -23.70
CA SER A 76 5.22 -24.89 -23.66
C SER A 76 3.91 -24.17 -23.33
N PHE A 77 2.80 -24.59 -23.94
CA PHE A 77 1.48 -24.04 -23.65
C PHE A 77 1.01 -24.36 -22.23
N ASP A 78 1.26 -25.57 -21.75
CA ASP A 78 0.96 -25.97 -20.37
C ASP A 78 1.81 -25.16 -19.35
N SER A 79 3.08 -24.87 -19.66
CA SER A 79 3.94 -23.98 -18.87
C SER A 79 3.38 -22.57 -18.77
N LEU A 80 2.92 -21.98 -19.89
CA LEU A 80 2.27 -20.66 -19.88
C LEU A 80 1.05 -20.62 -18.96
N LYS A 81 0.16 -21.63 -19.04
CA LYS A 81 -1.01 -21.71 -18.16
C LYS A 81 -0.60 -21.81 -16.69
N GLN A 82 0.38 -22.65 -16.39
CA GLN A 82 0.88 -22.83 -15.03
C GLN A 82 1.43 -21.53 -14.45
N GLN A 83 2.24 -20.80 -15.22
CA GLN A 83 2.80 -19.53 -14.75
C GLN A 83 1.75 -18.43 -14.63
N MET A 84 0.74 -18.40 -15.51
CA MET A 84 -0.41 -17.51 -15.34
C MET A 84 -1.20 -17.80 -14.05
N GLU A 85 -1.37 -19.08 -13.68
CA GLU A 85 -1.99 -19.46 -12.40
C GLU A 85 -1.10 -19.05 -11.20
N ASN A 86 0.22 -19.17 -11.32
CA ASN A 86 1.18 -18.74 -10.28
C ASN A 86 1.17 -17.21 -10.09
N VAL A 87 1.17 -16.45 -11.18
CA VAL A 87 1.01 -14.98 -11.17
C VAL A 87 -0.30 -14.62 -10.48
N GLY A 88 -1.43 -15.20 -10.92
CA GLY A 88 -2.73 -14.95 -10.30
C GLY A 88 -2.76 -15.26 -8.81
N SER A 89 -2.17 -16.39 -8.39
CA SER A 89 -2.03 -16.77 -6.99
C SER A 89 -1.18 -15.78 -6.19
N SER A 90 -0.11 -15.24 -6.78
CA SER A 90 0.75 -14.25 -6.12
C SER A 90 0.04 -12.90 -5.91
N HIS A 91 -0.77 -12.43 -6.87
CA HIS A 91 -1.61 -11.24 -6.69
C HIS A 91 -2.67 -11.42 -5.60
N ILE A 92 -3.25 -12.63 -5.48
CA ILE A 92 -4.16 -12.94 -4.36
C ILE A 92 -3.42 -12.84 -3.02
N GLN A 93 -2.18 -13.34 -2.94
CA GLN A 93 -1.36 -13.20 -1.73
C GLN A 93 -1.01 -11.75 -1.42
N LEU A 94 -0.64 -10.94 -2.42
CA LEU A 94 -0.41 -9.51 -2.26
C LEU A 94 -1.65 -8.82 -1.67
N ALA A 95 -2.85 -9.15 -2.17
CA ALA A 95 -4.10 -8.62 -1.61
C ALA A 95 -4.30 -8.96 -0.13
N LEU A 96 -3.86 -10.13 0.33
CA LEU A 96 -3.89 -10.51 1.74
C LEU A 96 -2.89 -9.68 2.56
N THR A 97 -1.66 -9.52 2.10
CA THR A 97 -0.66 -8.68 2.75
C THR A 97 -1.14 -7.23 2.90
N LEU A 98 -1.74 -6.67 1.85
CA LEU A 98 -2.31 -5.32 1.89
C LEU A 98 -3.44 -5.17 2.93
N ARG A 99 -4.22 -6.24 3.17
CA ARG A 99 -5.25 -6.24 4.22
C ARG A 99 -4.67 -6.27 5.62
N GLU A 100 -3.51 -6.90 5.80
CA GLU A 100 -2.81 -6.90 7.08
C GLU A 100 -2.25 -5.51 7.41
N GLU A 101 -1.69 -4.81 6.42
CA GLU A 101 -1.28 -3.41 6.55
C GLU A 101 -2.46 -2.50 6.90
N LEU A 102 -3.58 -2.67 6.19
CA LEU A 102 -4.82 -1.96 6.46
C LEU A 102 -5.25 -2.15 7.92
N ARG A 103 -5.27 -3.39 8.42
CA ARG A 103 -5.63 -3.69 9.81
C ARG A 103 -4.70 -2.99 10.81
N SER A 104 -3.40 -3.02 10.56
CA SER A 104 -2.42 -2.33 11.42
C SER A 104 -2.67 -0.82 11.49
N LEU A 105 -3.02 -0.21 10.35
CA LEU A 105 -3.35 1.22 10.28
C LEU A 105 -4.66 1.55 11.01
N GLU A 106 -5.68 0.71 10.88
CA GLU A 106 -6.96 0.83 11.61
C GLU A 106 -6.75 0.76 13.14
N GLU A 107 -5.94 -0.18 13.60
CA GLU A 107 -5.58 -0.32 15.02
C GLU A 107 -4.80 0.89 15.54
N PHE A 108 -3.84 1.41 14.77
CA PHE A 108 -3.13 2.64 15.11
C PHE A 108 -4.09 3.83 15.23
N ARG A 109 -4.98 4.01 14.26
CA ARG A 109 -5.94 5.11 14.24
C ARG A 109 -6.86 5.09 15.47
N GLU A 110 -7.39 3.91 15.84
CA GLU A 110 -8.26 3.81 17.01
C GLU A 110 -7.49 3.98 18.33
N ARG A 111 -6.25 3.49 18.43
CA ARG A 111 -5.38 3.78 19.60
C ARG A 111 -5.10 5.27 19.76
N GLN A 112 -4.77 5.97 18.67
CA GLN A 112 -4.51 7.40 18.70
C GLN A 112 -5.75 8.19 19.12
N LYS A 113 -6.94 7.82 18.61
CA LYS A 113 -8.23 8.42 19.00
C LYS A 113 -8.49 8.26 20.51
N GLU A 114 -8.27 7.08 21.06
CA GLU A 114 -8.50 6.81 22.49
C GLU A 114 -7.56 7.64 23.37
N GLN A 115 -6.28 7.73 23.01
CA GLN A 115 -5.33 8.57 23.73
C GLN A 115 -5.69 10.04 23.66
N ARG A 116 -6.04 10.57 22.47
CA ARG A 116 -6.49 11.96 22.31
C ARG A 116 -7.69 12.29 23.19
N LYS A 117 -8.70 11.41 23.25
CA LYS A 117 -9.90 11.62 24.08
C LYS A 117 -9.61 11.78 25.57
N LYS A 118 -8.57 11.11 26.09
CA LYS A 118 -8.15 11.26 27.50
C LYS A 118 -7.66 12.67 27.78
N TYR A 119 -6.78 13.20 26.94
CA TYR A 119 -6.30 14.59 27.06
C TYR A 119 -7.43 15.60 26.86
N GLU A 120 -8.34 15.34 25.91
CA GLU A 120 -9.51 16.20 25.67
C GLU A 120 -10.40 16.33 26.92
N ALA A 121 -10.69 15.21 27.59
CA ALA A 121 -11.48 15.22 28.82
C ALA A 121 -10.78 15.97 29.97
N VAL A 122 -9.47 15.81 30.12
CA VAL A 122 -8.69 16.50 31.15
C VAL A 122 -8.63 18.01 30.85
N MET A 123 -8.34 18.40 29.61
CA MET A 123 -8.27 19.79 29.17
C MET A 123 -9.61 20.52 29.32
N ASP A 124 -10.72 19.89 28.95
CA ASP A 124 -12.07 20.46 29.14
C ASP A 124 -12.36 20.71 30.63
N ARG A 125 -12.02 19.75 31.50
CA ARG A 125 -12.18 19.89 32.95
C ARG A 125 -11.36 21.04 33.53
N VAL A 126 -10.06 21.12 33.21
CA VAL A 126 -9.19 22.18 33.74
C VAL A 126 -9.55 23.56 33.18
N GLN A 127 -9.97 23.64 31.91
CA GLN A 127 -10.48 24.90 31.34
C GLN A 127 -11.75 25.36 32.05
N LYS A 128 -12.74 24.49 32.25
CA LYS A 128 -13.99 24.83 32.94
C LYS A 128 -13.72 25.33 34.36
N SER A 129 -12.80 24.67 35.09
CA SER A 129 -12.36 25.10 36.42
C SER A 129 -11.75 26.51 36.37
N LYS A 130 -10.82 26.76 35.43
CA LYS A 130 -10.17 28.05 35.21
C LYS A 130 -11.18 29.17 34.96
N LEU A 131 -12.15 28.95 34.05
CA LEU A 131 -13.18 29.95 33.73
C LEU A 131 -14.13 30.21 34.90
N SER A 132 -14.51 29.17 35.64
CA SER A 132 -15.39 29.30 36.81
C SER A 132 -14.75 30.17 37.90
N LEU A 133 -13.48 29.88 38.26
CA LEU A 133 -12.77 30.68 39.27
C LEU A 133 -12.44 32.08 38.77
N TYR A 134 -12.18 32.26 37.47
CA TYR A 134 -12.00 33.59 36.88
C TYR A 134 -13.25 34.45 37.08
N LYS A 135 -14.44 33.90 36.74
CA LYS A 135 -15.71 34.58 36.94
C LYS A 135 -15.92 34.98 38.41
N LYS A 136 -15.68 34.04 39.34
CA LYS A 136 -15.77 34.30 40.80
C LYS A 136 -14.80 35.40 41.26
N ALA A 137 -13.58 35.42 40.73
CA ALA A 137 -12.60 36.45 41.05
C ALA A 137 -13.02 37.82 40.52
N MET A 138 -13.61 37.89 39.32
CA MET A 138 -14.13 39.16 38.78
C MET A 138 -15.36 39.66 39.54
N GLU A 139 -16.24 38.77 39.99
CA GLU A 139 -17.40 39.11 40.83
C GLU A 139 -16.99 39.63 42.22
N SER A 140 -16.01 38.98 42.86
CA SER A 140 -15.47 39.45 44.15
C SER A 140 -14.71 40.76 44.01
N LYS A 141 -13.97 40.98 42.91
CA LYS A 141 -13.38 42.28 42.57
C LYS A 141 -14.44 43.38 42.50
N LYS A 142 -15.50 43.16 41.71
CA LYS A 142 -16.60 44.14 41.56
C LYS A 142 -17.28 44.44 42.90
N THR A 143 -17.47 43.42 43.73
CA THR A 143 -18.05 43.57 45.07
C THR A 143 -17.14 44.40 45.98
N TYR A 144 -15.84 44.10 46.01
CA TYR A 144 -14.85 44.86 46.76
C TYR A 144 -14.83 46.33 46.32
N GLU A 145 -14.75 46.60 45.02
CA GLU A 145 -14.80 47.97 44.48
C GLU A 145 -16.07 48.72 44.90
N GLN A 146 -17.22 48.05 44.92
CA GLN A 146 -18.46 48.65 45.40
C GLN A 146 -18.40 48.96 46.90
N LYS A 147 -17.87 48.06 47.72
CA LYS A 147 -17.74 48.27 49.17
C LYS A 147 -16.75 49.37 49.53
N CYS A 148 -15.69 49.55 48.74
CA CYS A 148 -14.81 50.71 48.88
C CYS A 148 -15.57 52.02 48.62
N ARG A 149 -16.33 52.10 47.51
CA ARG A 149 -17.16 53.29 47.22
C ARG A 149 -18.17 53.58 48.35
N ASP A 150 -18.87 52.56 48.83
CA ASP A 150 -19.82 52.69 49.94
C ASP A 150 -19.13 53.20 51.23
N ALA A 151 -17.88 52.80 51.48
CA ALA A 151 -17.09 53.25 52.62
C ALA A 151 -16.61 54.70 52.48
N ASP A 152 -16.12 55.08 51.30
CA ASP A 152 -15.71 56.45 50.98
C ASP A 152 -16.89 57.43 51.10
N ASP A 153 -18.07 57.05 50.59
CA ASP A 153 -19.29 57.85 50.69
C ASP A 153 -19.76 58.00 52.15
N ALA A 154 -19.67 56.92 52.94
CA ALA A 154 -20.03 56.95 54.36
C ALA A 154 -19.06 57.78 55.20
N GLU A 155 -17.77 57.76 54.86
CA GLU A 155 -16.74 58.60 55.50
C GLU A 155 -16.95 60.08 55.19
N GLN A 156 -17.16 60.44 53.92
CA GLN A 156 -17.49 61.83 53.55
C GLN A 156 -18.79 62.32 54.20
N ALA A 157 -19.79 61.46 54.35
CA ALA A 157 -21.03 61.79 55.05
C ALA A 157 -20.77 62.03 56.55
N PHE A 158 -19.92 61.21 57.17
CA PHE A 158 -19.51 61.40 58.56
C PHE A 158 -18.75 62.71 58.76
N GLU A 159 -17.80 63.06 57.89
CA GLU A 159 -17.07 64.34 57.97
C GLU A 159 -18.03 65.55 57.91
N ARG A 160 -18.98 65.52 56.98
CA ARG A 160 -20.01 66.57 56.84
C ARG A 160 -20.90 66.69 58.08
N ILE A 161 -21.34 65.56 58.63
CA ILE A 161 -22.22 65.53 59.81
C ILE A 161 -21.42 65.87 61.08
N SER A 162 -20.15 65.51 61.17
CA SER A 162 -19.28 65.80 62.32
C SER A 162 -18.98 67.28 62.47
N ALA A 163 -19.02 68.07 61.40
CA ALA A 163 -18.77 69.51 61.45
C ALA A 163 -19.91 70.28 62.17
N ASN A 164 -21.17 69.95 61.88
CA ASN A 164 -22.35 70.75 62.29
C ASN A 164 -23.51 69.94 62.90
N GLY A 165 -23.35 68.63 63.11
CA GLY A 165 -24.42 67.71 63.53
C GLY A 165 -24.58 67.58 65.04
N HIS A 166 -25.78 67.20 65.48
CA HIS A 166 -26.04 66.90 66.90
C HIS A 166 -25.37 65.56 67.31
N GLN A 167 -24.90 65.45 68.55
CA GLN A 167 -24.07 64.33 69.07
C GLN A 167 -24.56 62.94 68.63
N LYS A 168 -25.88 62.68 68.75
CA LYS A 168 -26.50 61.39 68.40
C LYS A 168 -26.46 61.08 66.88
N GLN A 169 -26.50 62.10 66.02
CA GLN A 169 -26.33 61.94 64.57
C GLN A 169 -24.87 61.67 64.20
N VAL A 170 -23.93 62.35 64.87
CA VAL A 170 -22.50 62.14 64.67
C VAL A 170 -22.13 60.70 65.01
N GLU A 171 -22.54 60.19 66.19
CA GLU A 171 -22.31 58.80 66.59
C GLU A 171 -22.92 57.78 65.60
N LYS A 172 -24.15 58.02 65.14
CA LYS A 172 -24.81 57.16 64.15
C LYS A 172 -24.04 57.12 62.83
N SER A 173 -23.59 58.29 62.35
CA SER A 173 -22.82 58.37 61.10
C SER A 173 -21.43 57.76 61.25
N GLN A 174 -20.77 57.94 62.39
CA GLN A 174 -19.49 57.30 62.71
C GLN A 174 -19.60 55.77 62.69
N ASN A 175 -20.64 55.22 63.33
CA ASN A 175 -20.89 53.78 63.35
C ASN A 175 -21.16 53.23 61.95
N LYS A 176 -21.88 53.98 61.10
CA LYS A 176 -22.11 53.60 59.70
C LYS A 176 -20.82 53.62 58.88
N ALA A 177 -19.99 54.65 59.02
CA ALA A 177 -18.69 54.74 58.35
C ALA A 177 -17.77 53.57 58.75
N LYS A 178 -17.70 53.27 60.05
CA LYS A 178 -16.96 52.11 60.57
C LYS A 178 -17.48 50.79 60.00
N GLN A 179 -18.81 50.59 59.98
CA GLN A 179 -19.42 49.38 59.42
C GLN A 179 -19.12 49.20 57.93
N CYS A 180 -19.17 50.27 57.15
CA CYS A 180 -18.83 50.22 55.73
C CYS A 180 -17.35 49.89 55.52
N LYS A 181 -16.43 50.44 56.34
CA LYS A 181 -15.01 50.08 56.33
C LYS A 181 -14.78 48.60 56.67
N ASP A 182 -15.41 48.08 57.71
CA ASP A 182 -15.30 46.67 58.08
C ASP A 182 -15.84 45.76 56.95
N SER A 183 -16.94 46.15 56.30
CA SER A 183 -17.47 45.44 55.14
C SER A 183 -16.55 45.48 53.91
N ALA A 184 -15.84 46.59 53.70
CA ALA A 184 -14.85 46.70 52.62
C ALA A 184 -13.63 45.84 52.88
N ALA A 185 -13.14 45.80 54.13
CA ALA A 185 -12.03 44.95 54.54
C ALA A 185 -12.36 43.45 54.38
N GLU A 186 -13.58 43.03 54.74
CA GLU A 186 -14.02 41.65 54.51
C GLU A 186 -14.14 41.31 53.02
N ALA A 187 -14.66 42.25 52.20
CA ALA A 187 -14.71 42.06 50.75
C ALA A 187 -13.29 41.99 50.13
N GLU A 188 -12.32 42.75 50.64
CA GLU A 188 -10.91 42.64 50.23
C GLU A 188 -10.36 41.24 50.53
N ARG A 189 -10.62 40.73 51.74
CA ARG A 189 -10.18 39.40 52.17
C ARG A 189 -10.71 38.31 51.23
N VAL A 190 -12.00 38.39 50.88
CA VAL A 190 -12.64 37.46 49.93
C VAL A 190 -12.06 37.60 48.52
N TYR A 191 -11.81 38.83 48.06
CA TYR A 191 -11.20 39.06 46.75
C TYR A 191 -9.76 38.51 46.68
N ARG A 192 -8.92 38.79 47.67
CA ARG A 192 -7.56 38.21 47.78
C ARG A 192 -7.61 36.69 47.76
N GLN A 193 -8.50 36.08 48.55
CA GLN A 193 -8.66 34.62 48.57
C GLN A 193 -9.06 34.07 47.19
N SER A 194 -9.96 34.77 46.48
CA SER A 194 -10.40 34.37 45.13
C SER A 194 -9.26 34.49 44.10
N ILE A 195 -8.41 35.51 44.21
CA ILE A 195 -7.21 35.65 43.35
C ILE A 195 -6.19 34.55 43.63
N THR A 196 -5.93 34.21 44.90
CA THR A 196 -5.03 33.09 45.24
C THR A 196 -5.54 31.77 44.69
N GLN A 197 -6.85 31.52 44.75
CA GLN A 197 -7.47 30.33 44.16
C GLN A 197 -7.35 30.32 42.63
N LEU A 198 -7.56 31.48 41.99
CA LEU A 198 -7.46 31.63 40.54
C LEU A 198 -6.03 31.36 40.05
N GLU A 199 -5.01 31.89 40.73
CA GLU A 199 -3.61 31.67 40.35
C GLU A 199 -3.23 30.19 40.43
N LYS A 200 -3.68 29.50 41.48
CA LYS A 200 -3.46 28.05 41.60
C LYS A 200 -4.02 27.29 40.40
N VAL A 201 -5.28 27.53 40.03
CA VAL A 201 -5.89 26.85 38.88
C VAL A 201 -5.31 27.29 37.53
N ARG A 202 -4.85 28.55 37.41
CA ARG A 202 -4.12 29.00 36.22
C ARG A 202 -2.79 28.26 36.07
N ALA A 203 -2.04 28.06 37.14
CA ALA A 203 -0.79 27.29 37.11
C ALA A 203 -1.05 25.80 36.78
N GLU A 204 -2.09 25.19 37.37
CA GLU A 204 -2.52 23.82 37.02
C GLU A 204 -2.90 23.71 35.54
N TRP A 205 -3.67 24.66 35.01
CA TRP A 205 -4.05 24.69 33.60
C TRP A 205 -2.83 24.85 32.69
N GLU A 206 -1.88 25.72 33.04
CA GLU A 206 -0.66 25.94 32.25
C GLU A 206 0.19 24.66 32.17
N GLN A 207 0.34 23.96 33.29
CA GLN A 207 1.06 22.70 33.31
C GLN A 207 0.37 21.62 32.46
N GLU A 208 -0.96 21.49 32.59
CA GLU A 208 -1.74 20.54 31.80
C GLU A 208 -1.69 20.86 30.30
N HIS A 209 -1.74 22.15 29.94
CA HIS A 209 -1.61 22.60 28.56
C HIS A 209 -0.26 22.23 27.96
N ARG A 210 0.84 22.41 28.70
CA ARG A 210 2.19 21.98 28.26
C ARG A 210 2.24 20.48 28.03
N THR A 211 1.79 19.69 29.00
CA THR A 211 1.74 18.23 28.90
C THR A 211 0.92 17.77 27.70
N THR A 212 -0.24 18.39 27.48
CA THR A 212 -1.10 18.08 26.32
C THR A 212 -0.43 18.44 25.00
N CYS A 213 0.25 19.59 24.92
CA CYS A 213 1.00 19.99 23.73
C CYS A 213 2.10 18.99 23.38
N GLU A 214 2.87 18.53 24.37
CA GLU A 214 3.92 17.52 24.18
C GLU A 214 3.33 16.19 23.71
N ALA A 215 2.23 15.75 24.34
CA ALA A 215 1.54 14.52 23.95
C ALA A 215 0.97 14.61 22.52
N PHE A 216 0.39 15.75 22.14
CA PHE A 216 -0.14 15.96 20.79
C PHE A 216 0.97 16.05 19.74
N GLN A 217 2.10 16.66 20.07
CA GLN A 217 3.28 16.69 19.19
C GLN A 217 3.83 15.28 18.97
N LEU A 218 3.90 14.45 20.01
CA LEU A 218 4.31 13.05 19.89
C LEU A 218 3.32 12.25 19.04
N GLN A 219 2.01 12.42 19.25
CA GLN A 219 1.00 11.75 18.41
C GLN A 219 1.11 12.13 16.93
N GLU A 220 1.43 13.40 16.62
CA GLU A 220 1.61 13.84 15.25
C GLU A 220 2.91 13.31 14.64
N PHE A 221 3.99 13.26 15.42
CA PHE A 221 5.24 12.62 15.04
C PHE A 221 5.05 11.14 14.69
N ASP A 222 4.36 10.39 15.55
CA ASP A 222 4.06 8.97 15.33
C ASP A 222 3.22 8.79 14.07
N ARG A 223 2.19 9.62 13.87
CA ARG A 223 1.33 9.58 12.68
C ARG A 223 2.13 9.79 11.40
N LEU A 224 2.97 10.82 11.37
CA LEU A 224 3.82 11.12 10.21
C LEU A 224 4.76 9.96 9.91
N THR A 225 5.39 9.41 10.94
CA THR A 225 6.34 8.28 10.81
C THR A 225 5.63 7.03 10.28
N ILE A 226 4.49 6.67 10.86
CA ILE A 226 3.73 5.47 10.48
C ILE A 226 3.21 5.60 9.05
N LEU A 227 2.60 6.72 8.68
CA LEU A 227 2.09 6.89 7.32
C LEU A 227 3.19 6.91 6.27
N ARG A 228 4.32 7.58 6.54
CA ARG A 228 5.49 7.55 5.65
C ARG A 228 5.99 6.12 5.45
N ASN A 229 6.13 5.37 6.55
CA ASN A 229 6.62 3.99 6.49
C ASN A 229 5.61 3.08 5.77
N ALA A 230 4.31 3.25 5.99
CA ALA A 230 3.28 2.48 5.29
C ALA A 230 3.31 2.74 3.78
N LEU A 231 3.44 3.99 3.34
CA LEU A 231 3.59 4.34 1.91
C LEU A 231 4.84 3.69 1.30
N TRP A 232 5.94 3.66 2.05
CA TRP A 232 7.19 3.04 1.61
C TRP A 232 7.04 1.51 1.45
N VAL A 233 6.51 0.83 2.47
CA VAL A 233 6.32 -0.63 2.43
C VAL A 233 5.34 -1.00 1.32
N HIS A 234 4.23 -0.26 1.19
CA HIS A 234 3.27 -0.45 0.11
C HIS A 234 3.96 -0.38 -1.27
N SER A 235 4.75 0.66 -1.52
CA SER A 235 5.47 0.83 -2.79
C SER A 235 6.44 -0.32 -3.09
N ASN A 236 7.13 -0.82 -2.06
CA ASN A 236 8.06 -1.94 -2.20
C ASN A 236 7.35 -3.26 -2.51
N GLN A 237 6.19 -3.51 -1.91
CA GLN A 237 5.39 -4.71 -2.22
C GLN A 237 4.99 -4.74 -3.68
N LEU A 238 4.57 -3.60 -4.24
CA LEU A 238 4.21 -3.53 -5.66
C LEU A 238 5.42 -3.74 -6.57
N SER A 239 6.55 -3.14 -6.22
CA SER A 239 7.79 -3.31 -6.97
C SER A 239 8.26 -4.76 -6.97
N MET A 240 8.16 -5.43 -5.82
CA MET A 240 8.48 -6.85 -5.68
C MET A 240 7.52 -7.74 -6.49
N GLN A 241 6.24 -7.37 -6.58
CA GLN A 241 5.28 -8.08 -7.43
C GLN A 241 5.70 -8.04 -8.91
N CYS A 242 6.11 -6.86 -9.42
CA CYS A 242 6.58 -6.73 -10.80
C CYS A 242 7.79 -7.62 -11.10
N VAL A 243 8.75 -7.70 -10.18
CA VAL A 243 9.93 -8.58 -10.33
C VAL A 243 9.51 -10.05 -10.35
N LYS A 244 8.61 -10.44 -9.45
CA LYS A 244 8.12 -11.82 -9.39
C LYS A 244 7.38 -12.24 -10.66
N ASP A 245 6.56 -11.36 -11.22
CA ASP A 245 5.84 -11.64 -12.47
C ASP A 245 6.83 -11.83 -13.63
N ASP A 246 7.89 -11.01 -13.69
CA ASP A 246 8.94 -11.13 -14.70
C ASP A 246 9.66 -12.49 -14.62
N GLU A 247 10.05 -12.91 -13.40
CA GLU A 247 10.67 -14.21 -13.15
C GLU A 247 9.79 -15.37 -13.61
N LEU A 248 8.48 -15.34 -13.31
CA LEU A 248 7.56 -16.41 -13.70
C LEU A 248 7.39 -16.51 -15.21
N TYR A 249 7.37 -15.38 -15.94
CA TYR A 249 7.28 -15.40 -17.39
C TYR A 249 8.62 -15.72 -18.08
N GLU A 250 9.75 -15.53 -17.41
CA GLU A 250 11.04 -16.05 -17.88
C GLU A 250 11.03 -17.59 -17.92
N GLU A 251 10.42 -18.26 -16.95
CA GLU A 251 10.28 -19.73 -16.97
C GLU A 251 9.49 -20.24 -18.20
N VAL A 252 8.49 -19.47 -18.66
CA VAL A 252 7.77 -19.77 -19.90
C VAL A 252 8.67 -19.63 -21.12
N ARG A 253 9.48 -18.57 -21.18
CA ARG A 253 10.43 -18.33 -22.29
C ARG A 253 11.48 -19.44 -22.36
N LEU A 254 12.03 -19.85 -21.22
CA LEU A 254 12.96 -20.98 -21.14
C LEU A 254 12.32 -22.30 -21.59
N THR A 255 11.04 -22.51 -21.29
CA THR A 255 10.30 -23.69 -21.79
C THR A 255 10.16 -23.64 -23.32
N LEU A 256 9.82 -22.47 -23.87
CA LEU A 256 9.66 -22.24 -25.31
C LEU A 256 10.95 -22.45 -26.09
N GLU A 257 12.11 -22.14 -25.51
CA GLU A 257 13.42 -22.43 -26.13
C GLU A 257 13.64 -23.93 -26.39
N GLY A 258 12.96 -24.80 -25.62
CA GLY A 258 12.96 -26.25 -25.82
C GLY A 258 11.95 -26.75 -26.87
N CYS A 259 11.12 -25.88 -27.45
CA CYS A 259 10.13 -26.25 -28.44
C CYS A 259 10.79 -26.52 -29.81
N SER A 260 10.70 -27.75 -30.31
CA SER A 260 11.30 -28.16 -31.57
C SER A 260 10.23 -28.55 -32.58
N ILE A 261 10.12 -27.75 -33.66
CA ILE A 261 9.12 -27.96 -34.72
C ILE A 261 9.34 -29.31 -35.41
N ASP A 262 10.59 -29.63 -35.76
CA ASP A 262 10.92 -30.87 -36.45
C ASP A 262 10.63 -32.09 -35.56
N ALA A 263 11.01 -32.04 -34.27
CA ALA A 263 10.76 -33.13 -33.34
C ALA A 263 9.25 -33.33 -33.09
N ASP A 264 8.47 -32.24 -33.05
CA ASP A 264 7.03 -32.31 -32.88
C ASP A 264 6.33 -32.92 -34.10
N ILE A 265 6.77 -32.56 -35.32
CA ILE A 265 6.29 -33.16 -36.58
C ILE A 265 6.64 -34.65 -36.64
N ASP A 266 7.88 -35.00 -36.35
CA ASP A 266 8.34 -36.40 -36.31
C ASP A 266 7.55 -37.20 -35.28
N GLY A 267 7.34 -36.63 -34.09
CA GLY A 267 6.53 -37.23 -33.03
C GLY A 267 5.08 -37.49 -33.48
N PHE A 268 4.48 -36.57 -34.25
CA PHE A 268 3.17 -36.77 -34.83
C PHE A 268 3.16 -37.90 -35.87
N ILE A 269 4.08 -37.89 -36.83
CA ILE A 269 4.19 -38.92 -37.89
C ILE A 269 4.34 -40.30 -37.24
N GLN A 270 5.24 -40.44 -36.26
CA GLN A 270 5.45 -41.69 -35.54
C GLN A 270 4.18 -42.17 -34.82
N ALA A 271 3.44 -41.25 -34.19
CA ALA A 271 2.23 -41.59 -33.44
C ALA A 271 1.00 -41.88 -34.31
N LYS A 272 0.94 -41.35 -35.53
CA LYS A 272 -0.27 -41.36 -36.39
C LYS A 272 -0.06 -41.95 -37.79
N SER A 273 1.11 -42.49 -38.10
CA SER A 273 1.37 -43.16 -39.39
C SER A 273 0.38 -44.29 -39.66
N THR A 274 -0.17 -44.33 -40.88
CA THR A 274 -1.15 -45.34 -41.33
C THR A 274 -0.56 -46.36 -42.30
N GLY A 275 0.77 -46.36 -42.47
CA GLY A 275 1.48 -47.19 -43.44
C GLY A 275 2.36 -46.35 -44.37
N THR A 276 3.43 -46.97 -44.85
CA THR A 276 4.42 -46.35 -45.74
C THR A 276 4.26 -46.79 -47.19
N GLU A 277 3.42 -47.78 -47.45
CA GLU A 277 3.18 -48.32 -48.79
C GLU A 277 1.86 -47.77 -49.36
N PRO A 278 1.85 -47.29 -50.62
CA PRO A 278 0.62 -46.90 -51.27
C PRO A 278 -0.26 -48.12 -51.58
N PRO A 279 -1.58 -47.95 -51.76
CA PRO A 279 -2.45 -49.04 -52.20
C PRO A 279 -1.93 -49.72 -53.47
N ALA A 280 -1.87 -51.06 -53.45
CA ALA A 280 -1.40 -51.83 -54.60
C ALA A 280 -2.31 -51.60 -55.82
N PRO A 281 -1.76 -51.53 -57.05
CA PRO A 281 -2.56 -51.49 -58.27
C PRO A 281 -3.51 -52.70 -58.33
N VAL A 282 -4.77 -52.48 -58.73
CA VAL A 282 -5.75 -53.56 -58.86
C VAL A 282 -5.57 -54.23 -60.22
N PRO A 283 -5.04 -55.46 -60.31
CA PRO A 283 -4.93 -56.15 -61.59
C PRO A 283 -6.31 -56.61 -62.07
N TYR A 284 -6.52 -56.61 -63.38
CA TYR A 284 -7.69 -57.27 -63.98
C TYR A 284 -7.67 -58.76 -63.66
N GLN A 285 -8.76 -59.30 -63.11
CA GLN A 285 -8.95 -60.73 -62.90
C GLN A 285 -10.06 -61.24 -63.82
N ASN A 286 -9.71 -62.18 -64.69
CA ASN A 286 -10.68 -62.86 -65.54
C ASN A 286 -11.49 -63.86 -64.70
N TYR A 287 -12.82 -63.88 -64.88
CA TYR A 287 -13.73 -64.74 -64.11
C TYR A 287 -13.47 -66.25 -64.27
N TYR A 288 -12.87 -66.67 -65.39
CA TYR A 288 -12.66 -68.09 -65.71
C TYR A 288 -11.26 -68.62 -65.34
N ASP A 289 -10.28 -67.76 -65.04
CA ASP A 289 -8.90 -68.14 -64.65
C ASP A 289 -8.74 -68.27 -63.12
N ARG A 290 -9.60 -69.05 -62.48
CA ARG A 290 -9.43 -69.34 -61.04
C ARG A 290 -8.55 -70.58 -60.86
N GLU A 291 -7.24 -70.43 -61.09
CA GLU A 291 -6.26 -71.48 -60.80
C GLU A 291 -6.25 -71.81 -59.29
N VAL A 292 -6.33 -73.10 -58.98
CA VAL A 292 -6.21 -73.68 -57.64
C VAL A 292 -4.73 -73.80 -57.31
N THR A 293 -4.19 -72.94 -56.44
CA THR A 293 -2.83 -73.12 -55.90
C THR A 293 -2.88 -73.45 -54.40
N PRO A 294 -2.22 -74.51 -53.90
CA PRO A 294 -2.31 -74.95 -52.50
C PRO A 294 -1.53 -74.03 -51.55
N LEU A 295 -2.04 -73.93 -50.31
CA LEU A 295 -1.45 -73.16 -49.19
C LEU A 295 0.02 -73.52 -48.95
N ALA A 296 0.89 -72.50 -48.99
CA ALA A 296 2.13 -72.47 -48.21
C ALA A 296 1.90 -71.62 -46.96
N SER A 297 2.21 -72.22 -45.83
CA SER A 297 2.00 -71.78 -44.46
C SER A 297 2.71 -70.46 -44.08
N SER A 298 1.96 -69.54 -43.46
CA SER A 298 2.44 -68.66 -42.39
C SER A 298 1.25 -68.23 -41.51
N PRO A 299 1.42 -68.07 -40.19
CA PRO A 299 0.30 -67.91 -39.26
C PRO A 299 -0.31 -66.52 -39.38
N SER A 300 -1.59 -66.49 -39.70
CA SER A 300 -2.47 -65.33 -39.70
C SER A 300 -2.69 -64.80 -38.27
N VAL A 301 -2.24 -63.58 -38.00
CA VAL A 301 -2.96 -62.70 -37.05
C VAL A 301 -4.00 -61.95 -37.88
N GLN A 302 -5.27 -62.31 -37.73
CA GLN A 302 -6.36 -61.59 -38.36
C GLN A 302 -6.45 -60.17 -37.80
N PRO A 303 -6.52 -59.12 -38.63
CA PRO A 303 -7.18 -57.90 -38.21
C PRO A 303 -8.69 -58.18 -38.28
N SER A 304 -9.32 -58.28 -37.11
CA SER A 304 -10.76 -58.11 -36.97
C SER A 304 -11.10 -56.72 -37.49
N CYS A 305 -11.48 -56.64 -38.76
CA CYS A 305 -12.07 -55.45 -39.36
C CYS A 305 -13.46 -55.28 -38.73
N GLY A 306 -13.53 -54.43 -37.70
CA GLY A 306 -14.79 -54.03 -37.09
C GLY A 306 -15.76 -53.52 -38.15
N MET A 307 -16.98 -54.04 -38.13
CA MET A 307 -18.09 -53.66 -38.99
C MET A 307 -18.13 -52.15 -39.24
N ILE A 308 -17.88 -51.73 -40.49
CA ILE A 308 -18.30 -50.42 -40.99
C ILE A 308 -19.82 -50.41 -40.98
N LYS A 309 -20.41 -49.80 -39.95
CA LYS A 309 -21.83 -49.42 -39.97
C LYS A 309 -22.01 -48.40 -41.10
N ARG A 310 -22.71 -48.82 -42.16
CA ARG A 310 -23.25 -47.94 -43.20
C ARG A 310 -24.01 -46.79 -42.54
N PHE A 311 -23.49 -45.57 -42.62
CA PHE A 311 -24.30 -44.36 -42.49
C PHE A 311 -25.11 -44.20 -43.78
N SER A 312 -26.27 -44.84 -43.84
CA SER A 312 -27.32 -44.43 -44.76
C SER A 312 -28.13 -43.33 -44.09
N GLY A 313 -28.15 -42.15 -44.72
CA GLY A 313 -29.10 -41.09 -44.43
C GLY A 313 -28.51 -39.88 -43.73
N LEU A 314 -28.17 -38.85 -44.52
CA LEU A 314 -28.35 -37.42 -44.20
C LEU A 314 -27.96 -36.59 -45.42
N LEU A 315 -28.71 -36.79 -46.51
CA LEU A 315 -29.00 -35.70 -47.44
C LEU A 315 -30.45 -35.33 -47.17
N HIS A 316 -30.67 -34.10 -46.71
CA HIS A 316 -31.86 -33.23 -46.76
C HIS A 316 -32.04 -32.45 -45.45
N GLY A 317 -31.84 -31.14 -45.54
CA GLY A 317 -32.11 -30.20 -44.45
C GLY A 317 -31.58 -28.80 -44.71
N SER A 318 -32.05 -28.12 -45.77
CA SER A 318 -31.95 -26.66 -45.85
C SER A 318 -32.86 -26.01 -44.81
N PRO A 319 -32.46 -24.82 -44.31
CA PRO A 319 -33.39 -23.69 -44.33
C PRO A 319 -32.81 -22.50 -45.11
N LYS A 320 -33.73 -21.71 -45.67
CA LYS A 320 -33.49 -20.52 -46.51
C LYS A 320 -33.13 -19.27 -45.68
N THR A 321 -32.68 -18.25 -46.42
CA THR A 321 -32.50 -16.80 -46.11
C THR A 321 -31.08 -16.45 -45.61
N THR A 322 -30.29 -15.52 -46.15
CA THR A 322 -30.48 -14.44 -47.15
C THR A 322 -29.12 -14.11 -47.81
N SER A 323 -29.15 -13.70 -49.08
CA SER A 323 -28.04 -13.25 -49.93
C SER A 323 -27.20 -12.12 -49.32
N LEU A 324 -25.87 -12.17 -49.49
CA LEU A 324 -25.04 -11.03 -49.90
C LEU A 324 -23.83 -11.54 -50.73
N ALA A 325 -23.45 -10.71 -51.70
CA ALA A 325 -22.63 -10.99 -52.88
C ALA A 325 -21.11 -10.89 -52.65
N ALA A 326 -20.33 -11.52 -53.55
CA ALA A 326 -19.05 -11.09 -54.14
C ALA A 326 -18.34 -12.34 -54.70
N SER A 327 -18.31 -12.52 -56.02
CA SER A 327 -17.30 -12.02 -56.99
C SER A 327 -16.11 -12.96 -57.15
N ALA A 328 -15.90 -13.30 -58.42
CA ALA A 328 -14.87 -14.19 -58.94
C ALA A 328 -13.47 -13.55 -58.90
N ALA A 329 -12.46 -14.39 -58.68
CA ALA A 329 -11.09 -14.25 -59.19
C ALA A 329 -10.43 -15.65 -59.07
N SER A 330 -10.23 -16.33 -60.18
CA SER A 330 -8.98 -16.37 -60.96
C SER A 330 -7.87 -17.14 -60.25
N THR A 331 -7.66 -18.34 -60.78
CA THR A 331 -6.56 -19.27 -60.53
C THR A 331 -5.26 -18.64 -61.03
N GLU A 332 -4.31 -18.37 -60.14
CA GLU A 332 -2.90 -18.22 -60.52
C GLU A 332 -2.04 -19.16 -59.69
N THR A 333 -1.26 -19.93 -60.44
CA THR A 333 -0.28 -20.91 -60.00
C THR A 333 0.96 -20.18 -59.46
N LEU A 334 1.38 -20.49 -58.23
CA LEU A 334 2.69 -20.09 -57.71
C LEU A 334 3.51 -21.32 -57.34
N THR A 335 4.65 -21.45 -58.01
CA THR A 335 5.76 -22.36 -57.71
C THR A 335 6.45 -21.99 -56.38
N PRO A 336 6.99 -22.95 -55.61
CA PRO A 336 7.59 -22.65 -54.30
C PRO A 336 9.08 -22.31 -54.42
N THR A 337 9.49 -21.19 -53.85
CA THR A 337 10.90 -20.90 -53.47
C THR A 337 11.04 -21.08 -51.95
N PRO A 338 12.03 -21.83 -51.43
CA PRO A 338 12.18 -22.06 -50.01
C PRO A 338 13.30 -21.20 -49.44
N GLU A 339 12.98 -20.02 -48.91
CA GLU A 339 13.85 -19.36 -47.91
C GLU A 339 12.97 -18.56 -46.95
N ARG A 340 12.78 -19.07 -45.73
CA ARG A 340 12.29 -18.25 -44.61
C ARG A 340 12.90 -18.74 -43.29
N ASN A 341 14.10 -18.26 -43.01
CA ASN A 341 14.51 -17.97 -41.65
C ASN A 341 13.96 -16.59 -41.31
N GLU A 342 12.89 -16.52 -40.51
CA GLU A 342 12.50 -15.30 -39.82
C GLU A 342 12.37 -15.60 -38.33
N GLY A 343 13.35 -15.09 -37.57
CA GLY A 343 13.26 -15.02 -36.12
C GLY A 343 12.09 -14.12 -35.73
N VAL A 344 11.04 -14.71 -35.17
CA VAL A 344 9.87 -14.00 -34.67
C VAL A 344 10.16 -13.50 -33.26
N TYR A 345 10.90 -12.39 -33.15
CA TYR A 345 10.75 -11.51 -31.99
C TYR A 345 9.70 -10.46 -32.37
N ALA A 346 8.51 -10.58 -31.79
CA ALA A 346 7.49 -9.54 -31.92
C ALA A 346 7.98 -8.28 -31.18
N ALA A 347 8.45 -7.29 -31.92
CA ALA A 347 8.69 -5.96 -31.37
C ALA A 347 7.35 -5.34 -30.96
N ILE A 348 7.20 -4.97 -29.69
CA ILE A 348 6.04 -4.20 -29.24
C ILE A 348 6.17 -2.80 -29.83
N ALA A 349 5.35 -2.47 -30.82
CA ALA A 349 5.30 -1.15 -31.40
C ALA A 349 4.67 -0.16 -30.40
N VAL A 350 5.49 0.75 -29.85
CA VAL A 350 4.99 1.92 -29.11
C VAL A 350 4.55 2.95 -30.14
N GLN A 351 3.25 3.21 -30.22
CA GLN A 351 2.68 4.17 -31.16
C GLN A 351 2.98 5.60 -30.71
N GLU A 352 3.80 6.34 -31.47
CA GLU A 352 3.97 7.78 -31.27
C GLU A 352 2.66 8.50 -31.61
N MET A 353 2.03 9.13 -30.61
CA MET A 353 0.94 10.07 -30.88
C MET A 353 1.52 11.34 -31.50
N GLN A 354 1.12 11.67 -32.72
CA GLN A 354 1.42 12.94 -33.37
C GLN A 354 0.80 14.11 -32.58
N GLY A 355 1.63 14.80 -31.80
CA GLY A 355 1.33 16.08 -31.17
C GLY A 355 1.95 17.25 -31.95
N ASN A 356 1.17 18.33 -32.08
CA ASN A 356 1.41 19.64 -32.69
C ASN A 356 2.87 20.19 -32.56
N PRO A 357 3.50 20.79 -33.60
CA PRO A 357 4.94 21.11 -33.63
C PRO A 357 5.33 22.42 -32.92
N ALA A 358 4.76 22.71 -31.75
CA ALA A 358 5.08 23.93 -30.98
C ALA A 358 5.20 23.63 -29.48
N SER A 359 6.19 22.84 -29.09
CA SER A 359 6.66 22.69 -27.69
C SER A 359 8.12 22.23 -27.71
N PRO A 360 9.01 22.73 -26.84
CA PRO A 360 10.41 22.29 -26.83
C PRO A 360 10.49 20.81 -26.47
N ALA A 361 11.23 20.03 -27.26
CA ALA A 361 11.47 18.61 -27.01
C ALA A 361 12.07 18.42 -25.61
N GLN A 362 11.31 17.76 -24.74
CA GLN A 362 11.78 17.42 -23.41
C GLN A 362 12.64 16.16 -23.55
N GLU A 363 13.97 16.31 -23.54
CA GLU A 363 14.91 15.20 -23.52
C GLU A 363 14.72 14.40 -22.23
N TYR A 364 14.12 13.22 -22.34
CA TYR A 364 14.08 12.26 -21.24
C TYR A 364 15.41 11.50 -21.22
N ARG A 365 16.21 11.73 -20.17
CA ARG A 365 17.43 10.97 -19.89
C ARG A 365 17.14 9.90 -18.83
N ALA A 366 17.53 8.66 -19.09
CA ALA A 366 17.49 7.59 -18.10
C ALA A 366 18.36 7.96 -16.89
N LEU A 367 17.84 7.75 -15.67
CA LEU A 367 18.53 8.05 -14.41
C LEU A 367 19.58 7.00 -14.00
N TYR A 368 19.80 6.00 -14.85
CA TYR A 368 20.79 4.94 -14.64
C TYR A 368 21.31 4.44 -16.00
N ASP A 369 22.62 4.18 -16.07
CA ASP A 369 23.28 3.69 -17.28
C ASP A 369 22.84 2.25 -17.57
N TYR A 370 22.12 2.06 -18.67
CA TYR A 370 21.72 0.76 -19.19
C TYR A 370 22.70 0.34 -20.28
N THR A 371 23.59 -0.61 -19.98
CA THR A 371 24.38 -1.30 -21.00
C THR A 371 23.61 -2.52 -21.49
N ALA A 372 23.09 -2.45 -22.72
CA ALA A 372 22.54 -3.61 -23.41
C ALA A 372 23.63 -4.69 -23.55
N GLN A 373 23.33 -5.93 -23.16
CA GLN A 373 24.26 -7.05 -23.32
C GLN A 373 24.35 -7.45 -24.79
N VAL A 374 25.26 -6.83 -25.53
CA VAL A 374 25.65 -7.30 -26.87
C VAL A 374 26.53 -8.53 -26.69
N ARG A 375 25.99 -9.72 -26.94
CA ARG A 375 26.78 -10.95 -26.97
C ARG A 375 27.66 -10.94 -28.24
N PRO A 376 28.98 -11.16 -28.15
CA PRO A 376 29.83 -11.17 -29.34
C PRO A 376 29.56 -12.44 -30.19
N PRO A 377 29.80 -12.40 -31.52
CA PRO A 377 29.58 -13.55 -32.39
C PRO A 377 30.55 -14.68 -32.05
N HIS A 378 30.03 -15.92 -32.01
CA HIS A 378 30.81 -17.13 -31.76
C HIS A 378 31.93 -17.32 -32.82
N PRO A 379 33.17 -17.65 -32.42
CA PRO A 379 34.20 -18.05 -33.37
C PRO A 379 34.03 -19.51 -33.82
N LYS A 380 34.28 -19.77 -35.11
CA LYS A 380 34.31 -21.11 -35.75
C LYS A 380 35.43 -22.00 -35.17
N PRO A 381 35.34 -23.34 -35.26
CA PRO A 381 36.24 -24.24 -34.56
C PRO A 381 37.56 -24.45 -35.32
N THR A 382 38.69 -24.44 -34.61
CA THR A 382 39.97 -24.99 -35.07
C THR A 382 40.63 -25.85 -33.99
N CYS A 383 41.34 -26.87 -34.44
CA CYS A 383 41.75 -28.11 -33.78
C CYS A 383 42.98 -27.98 -32.84
N ALA A 384 42.99 -28.81 -31.77
CA ALA A 384 44.11 -29.31 -30.91
C ALA A 384 45.03 -28.25 -30.23
N THR A 385 45.44 -28.33 -28.94
CA THR A 385 45.96 -29.46 -28.14
C THR A 385 45.99 -29.02 -26.65
N SER A 386 45.72 -29.92 -25.70
CA SER A 386 45.82 -29.73 -24.23
C SER A 386 47.30 -29.63 -23.75
N PRO A 387 47.65 -29.18 -22.51
CA PRO A 387 47.00 -29.51 -21.23
C PRO A 387 46.79 -28.35 -20.22
N ALA A 388 45.89 -28.60 -19.27
CA ALA A 388 45.53 -27.74 -18.14
C ALA A 388 46.73 -27.45 -17.20
N PRO A 389 46.66 -26.33 -16.45
CA PRO A 389 46.43 -26.49 -15.01
C PRO A 389 45.40 -25.51 -14.42
N GLU A 390 44.87 -25.92 -13.26
CA GLU A 390 43.92 -25.20 -12.41
C GLU A 390 44.25 -23.72 -12.22
N ARG A 391 43.24 -22.85 -12.38
CA ARG A 391 43.17 -21.55 -11.70
C ARG A 391 41.73 -21.07 -11.58
N SER A 392 41.30 -21.00 -10.32
CA SER A 392 40.55 -19.89 -9.72
C SER A 392 39.44 -19.25 -10.55
N LEU A 393 38.20 -19.61 -10.24
CA LEU A 393 37.02 -18.78 -10.45
C LEU A 393 37.18 -17.42 -9.73
N PRO A 394 37.01 -16.27 -10.40
CA PRO A 394 36.62 -15.04 -9.74
C PRO A 394 35.15 -14.72 -10.07
N HIS A 395 34.40 -14.54 -8.99
CA HIS A 395 33.27 -13.61 -8.81
C HIS A 395 32.06 -13.71 -9.76
N SER A 396 30.96 -14.29 -9.28
CA SER A 396 29.92 -13.61 -8.47
C SER A 396 28.99 -12.77 -9.33
N VAL A 397 27.88 -13.38 -9.74
CA VAL A 397 26.63 -12.72 -10.14
C VAL A 397 26.23 -11.75 -9.01
N PRO A 398 25.83 -10.50 -9.30
CA PRO A 398 25.30 -9.63 -8.26
C PRO A 398 23.93 -10.17 -7.82
N ARG A 399 23.94 -10.95 -6.72
CA ARG A 399 22.75 -11.11 -5.89
C ARG A 399 22.35 -9.73 -5.41
N ILE A 400 21.11 -9.35 -5.63
CA ILE A 400 20.47 -8.31 -4.82
C ILE A 400 20.28 -8.92 -3.42
N LEU A 401 21.31 -8.79 -2.59
CA LEU A 401 21.21 -8.98 -1.15
C LEU A 401 20.57 -7.71 -0.58
N ILE A 402 19.27 -7.75 -0.32
CA ILE A 402 18.65 -6.80 0.60
C ILE A 402 19.15 -7.17 2.00
N SER A 403 20.12 -6.41 2.51
CA SER A 403 20.65 -6.60 3.86
C SER A 403 19.57 -6.26 4.89
N PRO A 404 19.29 -7.14 5.88
CA PRO A 404 18.46 -6.77 7.02
C PRO A 404 19.35 -6.09 8.07
N GLY A 405 19.25 -4.77 8.20
CA GLY A 405 19.88 -4.01 9.28
C GLY A 405 19.87 -2.52 9.00
N GLY A 406 19.40 -1.65 9.87
CA GLY A 406 18.75 -1.85 11.15
C GLY A 406 18.22 -0.51 11.65
N PHE A 407 17.09 -0.53 12.35
CA PHE A 407 16.70 0.50 13.32
C PHE A 407 15.78 -0.15 14.34
N THR A 408 16.36 -0.72 15.38
CA THR A 408 15.73 -0.86 16.69
C THR A 408 16.50 0.00 17.68
N HIS A 409 15.73 0.74 18.49
CA HIS A 409 16.14 1.58 19.63
C HIS A 409 16.80 2.95 19.34
N LEU A 410 15.95 3.96 19.11
CA LEU A 410 16.15 5.28 19.71
C LEU A 410 15.56 5.24 21.13
N ARG A 411 16.41 4.91 22.11
CA ARG A 411 16.11 5.14 23.53
C ARG A 411 16.44 6.59 23.84
N ALA A 412 15.47 7.32 24.38
CA ALA A 412 15.66 8.67 24.90
C ALA A 412 16.71 8.66 26.02
N SER A 413 17.73 9.50 25.91
CA SER A 413 18.64 9.85 27.00
C SER A 413 18.08 11.06 27.74
N SER A 414 17.90 10.92 29.06
CA SER A 414 17.75 12.02 30.01
C SER A 414 18.87 11.88 31.05
N PRO A 415 19.40 12.98 31.63
CA PRO A 415 20.61 12.94 32.44
C PRO A 415 20.29 12.63 33.91
N ALA A 416 21.12 11.80 34.54
CA ALA A 416 21.25 11.77 35.99
C ALA A 416 22.71 11.44 36.36
N GLN A 417 23.31 12.33 37.14
CA GLN A 417 24.63 12.25 37.77
C GLN A 417 24.67 11.17 38.88
N GLU A 418 25.88 10.63 39.08
CA GLU A 418 26.48 10.11 40.34
C GLU A 418 25.77 8.96 41.08
N GLY A 419 26.41 7.90 41.59
CA GLY A 419 27.81 7.50 41.63
C GLY A 419 27.96 6.10 42.26
N THR A 420 29.22 5.65 42.32
CA THR A 420 29.81 4.64 43.25
C THR A 420 29.45 3.14 43.17
N CYS A 421 30.49 2.40 42.75
CA CYS A 421 31.14 1.26 43.45
C CYS A 421 30.52 -0.17 43.43
N ALA A 422 31.12 -1.01 42.58
CA ALA A 422 31.88 -2.22 42.90
C ALA A 422 31.21 -3.50 43.47
N ARG A 423 31.69 -4.60 42.87
CA ARG A 423 31.89 -6.00 43.34
C ARG A 423 30.79 -7.03 43.13
N GLU A 424 31.10 -7.93 42.18
CA GLU A 424 31.19 -9.39 42.31
C GLU A 424 30.41 -10.06 43.45
N LEU A 425 29.56 -11.02 43.08
CA LEU A 425 29.65 -12.44 43.48
C LEU A 425 28.37 -13.20 43.06
N CYS A 426 28.51 -14.12 42.11
CA CYS A 426 27.80 -15.41 42.12
C CYS A 426 28.78 -16.44 42.73
N PRO A 427 28.32 -17.53 43.39
CA PRO A 427 27.31 -18.42 42.82
C PRO A 427 26.31 -19.07 43.82
N HIS A 428 25.16 -19.49 43.28
CA HIS A 428 24.69 -20.87 43.32
C HIS A 428 23.69 -21.14 42.19
#